data_AF-A0ABD3Q2M7-F1
#
_entry.id   AF-A0ABD3Q2M7-F1
#
_cell.length_a   1.000
_cell.length_b   1.000
_cell.length_c   1.000
_cell.angle_alpha   90.00
_cell.angle_beta   90.00
_cell.angle_gamma   90.00
#
_symmetry.space_group_name_H-M   'P 1'
#
loop_
_entity.id
_entity.type
_entity.pdbx_description
1 polymer ?
#
loop_
_entity_poly.entity_id
_entity_poly.type
_entity_poly.pdbx_seq_one_letter_code
_entity_poly.pdbx_strand_id
1 'polypeptide(L)'
;MVFFDLITKGFNKVIAPKFLRLSLRVHKSIPVNAVSLLPLSQRLVSIEVQDEYRQLGKPPLVGLFSNASKTFDEFVDRTWNVLGLEQMVDRTSEMNNSGRKERDDKPTSTAQNNEMVQRSNERVQLLAKYILPAVTPKTIDPPQAFVKWIRGEYLIAKYGLQVQEAIRKHPELRDDAAGLSAFDVQTIDGRDAEFPLDTILPTVKTVRRAFDMDDWARSKVPVSSLDEDMDVDQMTIEQIIHYRLQGQVAYSGPLNAYFEMRRREDSYELWTKDYIFGLANYLLQRIEEMNKQSARDEETAVLDVGAGDGRLVYFLRRAMSEIESSKNRTRMGRKDPKLKAVMPALIATDDGSWRAPIYKTSHIQVEQLSVDKAIEKYAPSAKDDNKRLIVLCSWMPPGEDWTRLFRQPVNQELTQVDDVGESNQHDLQQRVTPVEEYILIGESDDGTCGHNWYTWGNFAFHPTNDNDMKEVELAPYEADGYTRVELEDLSALQFSRFDCKRSSESRTVSFRLSCNM
;
A
#
# COMPACT_ATOMS: atom_id res chain seq x y z
N MET A 1 11.33 34.39 -25.97
CA MET A 1 10.91 33.27 -25.09
C MET A 1 9.39 33.10 -25.00
N VAL A 2 8.57 34.15 -24.84
CA VAL A 2 7.08 34.04 -24.85
C VAL A 2 6.54 33.36 -26.13
N PHE A 3 7.17 33.65 -27.28
CA PHE A 3 6.81 33.02 -28.55
C PHE A 3 7.15 31.51 -28.58
N PHE A 4 8.24 31.10 -27.90
CA PHE A 4 8.64 29.69 -27.82
C PHE A 4 7.68 28.91 -26.90
N ASP A 5 7.19 29.55 -25.82
CA ASP A 5 6.26 28.95 -24.85
C ASP A 5 4.82 28.82 -25.40
N LEU A 6 4.39 29.78 -26.24
CA LEU A 6 3.14 29.68 -27.00
C LEU A 6 3.21 28.60 -28.08
N ILE A 7 4.37 28.48 -28.75
CA ILE A 7 4.60 27.42 -29.73
C ILE A 7 4.61 26.07 -29.03
N THR A 8 5.36 25.88 -27.93
CA THR A 8 5.42 24.58 -27.24
C THR A 8 4.06 24.15 -26.67
N LYS A 9 3.28 25.06 -26.08
CA LYS A 9 1.93 24.75 -25.55
C LYS A 9 0.94 24.37 -26.65
N GLY A 10 0.87 25.13 -27.75
CA GLY A 10 0.00 24.79 -28.88
C GLY A 10 0.43 23.49 -29.58
N PHE A 11 1.74 23.28 -29.69
CA PHE A 11 2.35 22.12 -30.33
C PHE A 11 2.08 20.84 -29.53
N ASN A 12 2.23 20.88 -28.20
CA ASN A 12 2.01 19.72 -27.33
C ASN A 12 0.55 19.22 -27.37
N LYS A 13 -0.46 20.10 -27.38
CA LYS A 13 -1.87 19.69 -27.38
C LYS A 13 -2.25 18.86 -28.60
N VAL A 14 -1.73 19.23 -29.77
CA VAL A 14 -2.00 18.52 -31.04
C VAL A 14 -1.14 17.27 -31.17
N ILE A 15 0.06 17.29 -30.61
CA ILE A 15 1.05 16.23 -30.81
C ILE A 15 0.95 15.14 -29.75
N ALA A 16 0.68 15.45 -28.49
CA ALA A 16 0.64 14.47 -27.41
C ALA A 16 -0.27 13.27 -27.72
N PRO A 17 -1.53 13.44 -28.19
CA PRO A 17 -2.38 12.30 -28.60
C PRO A 17 -1.79 11.50 -29.78
N LYS A 18 -1.25 12.21 -30.78
CA LYS A 18 -0.66 11.57 -31.97
C LYS A 18 0.62 10.80 -31.63
N PHE A 19 1.42 11.36 -30.74
CA PHE A 19 2.67 10.81 -30.25
C PHE A 19 2.43 9.61 -29.34
N LEU A 20 1.41 9.67 -28.47
CA LEU A 20 0.97 8.52 -27.68
C LEU A 20 0.50 7.38 -28.59
N ARG A 21 -0.37 7.68 -29.56
CA ARG A 21 -0.85 6.69 -30.55
C ARG A 21 0.29 6.07 -31.35
N LEU A 22 1.24 6.89 -31.80
CA LEU A 22 2.42 6.40 -32.52
C LEU A 22 3.28 5.51 -31.63
N SER A 23 3.51 5.91 -30.37
CA SER A 23 4.30 5.15 -29.40
C SER A 23 3.70 3.78 -29.12
N LEU A 24 2.36 3.69 -28.94
CA LEU A 24 1.66 2.41 -28.78
C LEU A 24 1.79 1.51 -30.01
N ARG A 25 1.70 2.07 -31.23
CA ARG A 25 1.88 1.32 -32.47
C ARG A 25 3.31 0.80 -32.64
N VAL A 26 4.30 1.65 -32.37
CA VAL A 26 5.73 1.29 -32.47
C VAL A 26 6.07 0.19 -31.47
N HIS A 27 5.54 0.28 -30.24
CA HIS A 27 5.76 -0.74 -29.21
C HIS A 27 5.27 -2.13 -29.64
N LYS A 28 4.15 -2.22 -30.37
CA LYS A 28 3.65 -3.48 -30.93
C LYS A 28 4.56 -4.05 -32.03
N SER A 29 5.10 -3.18 -32.89
CA SER A 29 5.88 -3.60 -34.04
C SER A 29 7.34 -3.89 -33.74
N ILE A 30 7.91 -3.27 -32.71
CA ILE A 30 9.33 -3.41 -32.39
C ILE A 30 9.51 -3.58 -30.87
N PRO A 31 9.79 -4.79 -30.38
CA PRO A 31 10.13 -5.02 -28.99
C PRO A 31 11.56 -4.54 -28.72
N VAL A 32 11.79 -3.22 -28.66
CA VAL A 32 13.11 -2.67 -28.27
C VAL A 32 13.00 -2.01 -26.91
N ASN A 33 13.73 -2.57 -25.95
CA ASN A 33 13.93 -2.03 -24.61
C ASN A 33 14.73 -0.69 -24.60
N ALA A 34 15.19 -0.18 -25.75
CA ALA A 34 16.15 0.93 -25.79
C ALA A 34 15.57 2.31 -26.16
N VAL A 35 14.38 2.41 -26.78
CA VAL A 35 13.78 3.72 -27.12
C VAL A 35 12.25 3.65 -27.03
N SER A 36 11.73 3.33 -25.84
CA SER A 36 10.30 3.47 -25.62
C SER A 36 9.97 4.96 -25.53
N LEU A 37 9.31 5.50 -26.56
CA LEU A 37 8.74 6.85 -26.55
C LEU A 37 7.48 6.91 -25.66
N LEU A 38 6.99 5.76 -25.20
CA LEU A 38 5.76 5.64 -24.43
C LEU A 38 5.84 6.40 -23.09
N PRO A 39 6.85 6.24 -22.22
CA PRO A 39 6.98 7.04 -20.99
C PRO A 39 7.00 8.55 -21.24
N LEU A 40 7.68 9.00 -22.30
CA LEU A 40 7.71 10.41 -22.67
C LEU A 40 6.31 10.89 -23.10
N SER A 41 5.62 10.12 -23.94
CA SER A 41 4.27 10.45 -24.40
C SER A 41 3.25 10.48 -23.26
N GLN A 42 3.33 9.52 -22.33
CA GLN A 42 2.53 9.48 -21.10
C GLN A 42 2.77 10.73 -20.27
N ARG A 43 4.04 11.08 -20.03
CA ARG A 43 4.42 12.28 -19.27
C ARG A 43 3.92 13.57 -19.93
N LEU A 44 4.00 13.67 -21.26
CA LEU A 44 3.48 14.84 -21.99
C LEU A 44 1.96 14.97 -21.83
N VAL A 45 1.21 13.87 -21.97
CA VAL A 45 -0.24 13.88 -21.73
C VAL A 45 -0.55 14.26 -20.29
N SER A 46 0.12 13.67 -19.29
CA SER A 46 -0.08 14.04 -17.89
C SER A 46 0.20 15.52 -17.64
N ILE A 47 1.28 16.08 -18.20
CA ILE A 47 1.61 17.52 -18.04
C ILE A 47 0.49 18.39 -18.62
N GLU A 48 0.08 18.13 -19.87
CA GLU A 48 -0.95 18.94 -20.55
C GLU A 48 -2.30 18.85 -19.82
N VAL A 49 -2.70 17.65 -19.42
CA VAL A 49 -3.91 17.41 -18.65
C VAL A 49 -3.88 18.18 -17.32
N GLN A 50 -2.77 18.13 -16.58
CA GLN A 50 -2.63 18.84 -15.31
C GLN A 50 -2.59 20.37 -15.49
N ASP A 51 -1.94 20.88 -16.54
CA ASP A 51 -1.89 22.32 -16.81
C ASP A 51 -3.25 22.89 -17.22
N GLU A 52 -4.04 22.13 -17.98
CA GLU A 52 -5.42 22.50 -18.28
C GLU A 52 -6.33 22.38 -17.04
N TYR A 53 -6.13 21.37 -16.17
CA TYR A 53 -6.83 21.27 -14.89
C TYR A 53 -6.61 22.48 -13.98
N ARG A 54 -5.40 23.05 -14.00
CA ARG A 54 -5.06 24.29 -13.28
C ARG A 54 -5.81 25.49 -13.84
N GLN A 55 -6.06 25.52 -15.15
CA GLN A 55 -6.78 26.62 -15.81
C GLN A 55 -8.28 26.57 -15.48
N LEU A 56 -8.88 25.39 -15.37
CA LEU A 56 -10.29 25.22 -14.98
C LEU A 56 -10.61 25.79 -13.58
N GLY A 57 -9.62 25.86 -12.69
CA GLY A 57 -9.81 26.38 -11.33
C GLY A 57 -9.60 27.89 -11.17
N LYS A 58 -9.12 28.58 -12.21
CA LYS A 58 -8.92 30.04 -12.14
C LYS A 58 -10.19 30.71 -12.63
N PRO A 59 -10.76 31.68 -11.88
CA PRO A 59 -11.81 32.52 -12.44
C PRO A 59 -11.26 33.15 -13.73
N PRO A 60 -12.08 33.33 -14.78
CA PRO A 60 -11.62 33.93 -16.02
C PRO A 60 -10.99 35.28 -15.68
N LEU A 61 -9.66 35.37 -15.84
CA LEU A 61 -8.90 36.59 -15.60
C LEU A 61 -9.26 37.57 -16.72
N VAL A 62 -10.35 38.30 -16.51
CA VAL A 62 -10.71 39.44 -17.35
C VAL A 62 -9.75 40.57 -17.01
N GLY A 63 -8.65 40.64 -17.77
CA GLY A 63 -7.79 41.81 -17.87
C GLY A 63 -6.87 42.07 -16.69
N LEU A 64 -5.69 41.42 -16.67
CA LEU A 64 -4.43 41.96 -16.14
C LEU A 64 -3.31 40.95 -16.42
N PHE A 65 -2.61 41.11 -17.53
CA PHE A 65 -1.33 40.44 -17.76
C PHE A 65 -0.22 41.33 -17.22
N SER A 66 0.56 40.87 -16.24
CA SER A 66 2.02 40.98 -16.30
C SER A 66 2.70 40.16 -15.20
N ASN A 67 3.78 39.52 -15.63
CA ASN A 67 4.90 38.99 -14.85
C ASN A 67 4.70 37.67 -14.10
N ALA A 68 5.02 36.57 -14.80
CA ALA A 68 5.59 35.39 -14.17
C ALA A 68 6.65 34.77 -15.10
N SER A 69 7.92 35.00 -14.76
CA SER A 69 9.05 34.18 -15.18
C SER A 69 9.61 33.58 -13.89
N LYS A 70 9.58 32.25 -13.80
CA LYS A 70 10.51 31.38 -13.08
C LYS A 70 10.21 29.92 -13.50
N THR A 71 11.25 29.10 -13.39
CA THR A 71 11.66 27.96 -14.23
C THR A 71 10.94 26.62 -13.97
N PHE A 72 11.36 25.56 -14.68
CA PHE A 72 10.92 24.16 -14.51
C PHE A 72 11.02 23.64 -13.07
N ASP A 73 11.98 24.11 -12.28
CA ASP A 73 12.09 23.82 -10.85
C ASP A 73 10.91 24.42 -10.08
N GLU A 74 10.47 25.63 -10.45
CA GLU A 74 9.25 26.23 -9.93
C GLU A 74 7.99 25.47 -10.39
N PHE A 75 8.04 24.74 -11.51
CA PHE A 75 6.97 23.82 -11.94
C PHE A 75 6.98 22.53 -11.13
N VAL A 76 8.14 21.95 -10.81
CA VAL A 76 8.24 20.78 -9.91
C VAL A 76 7.79 21.19 -8.52
N ASP A 77 8.36 22.25 -7.95
CA ASP A 77 7.99 22.81 -6.66
C ASP A 77 6.53 23.28 -6.64
N ARG A 78 5.99 23.83 -7.73
CA ARG A 78 4.54 24.13 -7.81
C ARG A 78 3.68 22.90 -7.99
N THR A 79 4.17 21.84 -8.62
CA THR A 79 3.44 20.57 -8.73
C THR A 79 3.39 19.88 -7.37
N TRP A 80 4.44 20.02 -6.56
CA TRP A 80 4.44 19.68 -5.14
C TRP A 80 3.55 20.62 -4.30
N ASN A 81 3.53 21.94 -4.57
CA ASN A 81 2.63 22.89 -3.92
C ASN A 81 1.14 22.69 -4.28
N VAL A 82 0.83 22.14 -5.47
CA VAL A 82 -0.53 21.74 -5.88
C VAL A 82 -1.02 20.51 -5.10
N LEU A 83 -0.12 19.77 -4.45
CA LEU A 83 -0.46 18.74 -3.45
C LEU A 83 -0.63 19.33 -2.03
N GLY A 84 -0.45 20.65 -1.84
CA GLY A 84 -0.91 21.37 -0.65
C GLY A 84 -0.04 21.26 0.61
N LEU A 85 1.28 21.03 0.48
CA LEU A 85 2.14 20.70 1.62
C LEU A 85 2.79 21.89 2.34
N GLU A 86 3.16 23.01 1.70
CA GLU A 86 3.85 24.13 2.39
C GLU A 86 2.97 25.33 2.78
N GLN A 87 1.94 25.70 2.01
CA GLN A 87 1.25 26.99 2.16
C GLN A 87 0.27 27.12 3.36
N MET A 88 0.15 26.12 4.23
CA MET A 88 -0.83 26.15 5.34
C MET A 88 -0.26 26.61 6.69
N VAL A 89 1.06 26.63 6.87
CA VAL A 89 1.67 27.11 8.12
C VAL A 89 1.46 28.62 8.29
N ASP A 90 1.53 29.39 7.21
CA ASP A 90 1.38 30.86 7.24
C ASP A 90 -0.07 31.36 7.34
N ARG A 91 -1.07 30.59 6.89
CA ARG A 91 -2.48 31.03 7.00
C ARG A 91 -3.08 30.81 8.38
N THR A 92 -2.54 29.86 9.14
CA THR A 92 -3.04 29.55 10.48
C THR A 92 -2.62 30.62 11.50
N SER A 93 -1.49 31.30 11.27
CA SER A 93 -1.04 32.44 12.08
C SER A 93 -1.86 33.72 11.82
N GLU A 94 -2.34 33.94 10.60
CA GLU A 94 -3.21 35.08 10.27
C GLU A 94 -4.65 34.92 10.80
N MET A 95 -5.18 33.69 10.84
CA MET A 95 -6.54 33.45 11.35
C MET A 95 -6.67 33.63 12.87
N ASN A 96 -5.59 33.51 13.64
CA ASN A 96 -5.63 33.74 15.09
C ASN A 96 -5.64 35.22 15.50
N ASN A 97 -5.46 36.15 14.56
CA ASN A 97 -5.33 37.59 14.87
C ASN A 97 -6.49 38.47 14.36
N SER A 98 -7.52 37.91 13.72
CA SER A 98 -8.67 38.69 13.24
C SER A 98 -9.89 38.51 14.14
N GLY A 99 -10.22 39.58 14.86
CA GLY A 99 -11.39 39.68 15.73
C GLY A 99 -12.70 39.30 15.03
N ARG A 100 -13.35 38.30 15.62
CA ARG A 100 -14.57 37.61 15.21
C ARG A 100 -15.76 38.57 14.99
N LYS A 101 -16.11 38.82 13.71
CA LYS A 101 -17.48 39.16 13.29
C LYS A 101 -18.02 37.95 12.52
N GLU A 102 -18.83 37.14 13.21
CA GLU A 102 -19.58 36.03 12.63
C GLU A 102 -20.51 36.57 11.52
N ARG A 103 -20.20 36.22 10.27
CA ARG A 103 -21.15 36.24 9.16
C ARG A 103 -21.41 34.78 8.79
N ASP A 104 -22.65 34.36 8.96
CA ASP A 104 -23.14 32.99 8.82
C ASP A 104 -23.33 32.50 7.37
N ASP A 105 -22.84 33.21 6.37
CA ASP A 105 -23.01 32.83 4.96
C ASP A 105 -21.91 31.87 4.47
N LYS A 106 -21.67 30.77 5.20
CA LYS A 106 -20.87 29.67 4.62
C LYS A 106 -21.73 28.95 3.58
N PRO A 107 -21.29 28.83 2.31
CA PRO A 107 -22.03 28.11 1.29
C PRO A 107 -22.35 26.70 1.78
N THR A 108 -23.61 26.31 1.63
CA THR A 108 -24.11 24.99 2.03
C THR A 108 -23.25 23.88 1.40
N SER A 109 -22.87 22.86 2.17
CA SER A 109 -21.98 21.77 1.76
C SER A 109 -22.36 21.12 0.41
N THR A 110 -23.64 21.12 0.05
CA THR A 110 -24.15 20.59 -1.22
C THR A 110 -23.63 21.34 -2.45
N ALA A 111 -23.54 22.68 -2.40
CA ALA A 111 -23.09 23.47 -3.55
C ALA A 111 -21.61 23.22 -3.86
N GLN A 112 -20.77 23.14 -2.83
CA GLN A 112 -19.34 22.82 -2.95
C GLN A 112 -19.13 21.41 -3.50
N ASN A 113 -19.92 20.44 -3.05
CA ASN A 113 -19.86 19.07 -3.56
C ASN A 113 -20.26 19.00 -5.05
N ASN A 114 -21.31 19.72 -5.47
CA ASN A 114 -21.73 19.76 -6.86
C ASN A 114 -20.66 20.39 -7.77
N GLU A 115 -20.05 21.49 -7.35
CA GLU A 115 -18.94 22.13 -8.09
C GLU A 115 -17.75 21.18 -8.23
N MET A 116 -17.38 20.48 -7.14
CA MET A 116 -16.27 19.52 -7.17
C MET A 116 -16.56 18.37 -8.14
N VAL A 117 -17.77 17.80 -8.12
CA VAL A 117 -18.18 16.72 -9.04
C VAL A 117 -18.17 17.21 -10.48
N GLN A 118 -18.67 18.42 -10.75
CA GLN A 118 -18.63 19.02 -12.08
C GLN A 118 -17.19 19.15 -12.59
N ARG A 119 -16.29 19.70 -11.75
CA ARG A 119 -14.87 19.86 -12.12
C ARG A 119 -14.19 18.51 -12.35
N SER A 120 -14.48 17.50 -11.54
CA SER A 120 -14.00 16.13 -11.79
C SER A 120 -14.49 15.57 -13.13
N ASN A 121 -15.74 15.81 -13.51
CA ASN A 121 -16.26 15.38 -14.81
C ASN A 121 -15.58 16.11 -15.97
N GLU A 122 -15.35 17.41 -15.86
CA GLU A 122 -14.58 18.20 -16.84
C GLU A 122 -13.16 17.66 -17.00
N ARG A 123 -12.52 17.24 -15.89
CA ARG A 123 -11.20 16.60 -15.90
C ARG A 123 -11.21 15.28 -16.68
N VAL A 124 -12.17 14.40 -16.40
CA VAL A 124 -12.31 13.11 -17.09
C VAL A 124 -12.58 13.30 -18.58
N GLN A 125 -13.43 14.26 -18.96
CA GLN A 125 -13.69 14.59 -20.37
C GLN A 125 -12.42 15.08 -21.07
N LEU A 126 -11.61 15.89 -20.39
CA LEU A 126 -10.36 16.35 -20.94
C LEU A 126 -9.38 15.19 -21.15
N LEU A 127 -9.20 14.32 -20.14
CA LEU A 127 -8.38 13.12 -20.27
C LEU A 127 -8.84 12.26 -21.47
N ALA A 128 -10.15 12.04 -21.61
CA ALA A 128 -10.73 11.28 -22.71
C ALA A 128 -10.36 11.85 -24.08
N LYS A 129 -10.32 13.18 -24.23
CA LYS A 129 -9.91 13.84 -25.49
C LYS A 129 -8.48 13.46 -25.91
N TYR A 130 -7.56 13.28 -24.96
CA TYR A 130 -6.17 12.89 -25.23
C TYR A 130 -6.02 11.38 -25.45
N ILE A 131 -6.80 10.59 -24.72
CA ILE A 131 -6.66 9.14 -24.65
C ILE A 131 -7.40 8.40 -25.76
N LEU A 132 -8.67 8.74 -26.00
CA LEU A 132 -9.54 8.00 -26.92
C LEU A 132 -8.88 7.78 -28.30
N PRO A 133 -8.27 8.79 -28.96
CA PRO A 133 -7.63 8.59 -30.25
C PRO A 133 -6.52 7.51 -30.27
N ALA A 134 -5.89 7.25 -29.12
CA ALA A 134 -4.84 6.27 -28.96
C ALA A 134 -5.38 4.85 -28.71
N VAL A 135 -6.50 4.72 -28.00
CA VAL A 135 -7.06 3.42 -27.56
C VAL A 135 -8.23 2.91 -28.40
N THR A 136 -8.93 3.77 -29.16
CA THR A 136 -10.09 3.35 -29.98
C THR A 136 -9.77 2.29 -31.04
N PRO A 137 -8.61 2.28 -31.77
CA PRO A 137 -8.36 1.26 -32.79
C PRO A 137 -8.42 -0.16 -32.20
N LYS A 138 -9.31 -1.03 -32.72
CA LYS A 138 -9.60 -2.38 -32.18
C LYS A 138 -8.38 -3.31 -32.06
N THR A 139 -7.27 -3.00 -32.71
CA THR A 139 -6.14 -3.93 -32.91
C THR A 139 -4.96 -3.73 -31.97
N ILE A 140 -5.06 -2.88 -30.95
CA ILE A 140 -3.95 -2.60 -30.03
C ILE A 140 -4.26 -3.23 -28.67
N ASP A 141 -3.48 -4.24 -28.31
CA ASP A 141 -3.33 -4.73 -26.93
C ASP A 141 -2.22 -3.89 -26.30
N PRO A 142 -2.55 -2.88 -25.47
CA PRO A 142 -1.52 -2.04 -24.90
C PRO A 142 -0.71 -2.80 -23.86
N PRO A 143 0.56 -2.41 -23.63
CA PRO A 143 1.35 -3.00 -22.57
C PRO A 143 0.72 -2.74 -21.20
N GLN A 144 0.87 -3.67 -20.26
CA GLN A 144 0.33 -3.56 -18.90
C GLN A 144 0.72 -2.26 -18.19
N ALA A 145 1.95 -1.77 -18.41
CA ALA A 145 2.41 -0.48 -17.87
C ALA A 145 1.56 0.72 -18.37
N PHE A 146 1.05 0.67 -19.60
CA PHE A 146 0.15 1.69 -20.12
C PHE A 146 -1.23 1.62 -19.46
N VAL A 147 -1.76 0.40 -19.29
CA VAL A 147 -3.04 0.16 -18.60
C VAL A 147 -2.98 0.66 -17.15
N LYS A 148 -1.89 0.32 -16.43
CA LYS A 148 -1.64 0.81 -15.07
C LYS A 148 -1.62 2.34 -15.02
N TRP A 149 -0.86 2.98 -15.92
CA TRP A 149 -0.77 4.44 -15.99
C TRP A 149 -2.12 5.10 -16.25
N ILE A 150 -2.87 4.62 -17.24
CA ILE A 150 -4.12 5.28 -17.64
C ILE A 150 -5.23 5.11 -16.61
N ARG A 151 -5.25 3.95 -15.94
CA ARG A 151 -6.06 3.72 -14.74
C ARG A 151 -5.75 4.78 -13.69
N GLY A 152 -4.48 4.98 -13.35
CA GLY A 152 -4.04 5.98 -12.38
C GLY A 152 -4.49 7.40 -12.75
N GLU A 153 -4.22 7.84 -13.98
CA GLU A 153 -4.62 9.18 -14.45
C GLU A 153 -6.14 9.37 -14.43
N TYR A 154 -6.92 8.35 -14.80
CA TYR A 154 -8.38 8.38 -14.73
C TYR A 154 -8.87 8.54 -13.29
N LEU A 155 -8.35 7.74 -12.36
CA LEU A 155 -8.74 7.82 -10.94
C LEU A 155 -8.39 9.19 -10.33
N ILE A 156 -7.22 9.74 -10.66
CA ILE A 156 -6.81 11.09 -10.24
C ILE A 156 -7.71 12.15 -10.85
N ALA A 157 -8.08 12.03 -12.14
CA ALA A 157 -9.00 12.95 -12.80
C ALA A 157 -10.38 12.96 -12.15
N LYS A 158 -10.94 11.76 -11.88
CA LYS A 158 -12.29 11.56 -11.35
C LYS A 158 -12.40 11.90 -9.87
N TYR A 159 -11.45 11.45 -9.05
CA TYR A 159 -11.57 11.54 -7.58
C TYR A 159 -10.49 12.39 -6.90
N GLY A 160 -9.48 12.88 -7.63
CA GLY A 160 -8.35 13.58 -7.02
C GLY A 160 -8.73 14.84 -6.23
N LEU A 161 -9.78 15.57 -6.63
CA LEU A 161 -10.28 16.71 -5.85
C LEU A 161 -10.88 16.29 -4.51
N GLN A 162 -11.65 15.19 -4.48
CA GLN A 162 -12.17 14.62 -3.24
C GLN A 162 -11.03 14.18 -2.31
N VAL A 163 -10.00 13.54 -2.87
CA VAL A 163 -8.82 13.12 -2.11
C VAL A 163 -8.08 14.31 -1.51
N GLN A 164 -7.85 15.38 -2.28
CA GLN A 164 -7.21 16.59 -1.77
C GLN A 164 -8.01 17.23 -0.63
N GLU A 165 -9.33 17.29 -0.78
CA GLU A 165 -10.23 17.81 0.25
C GLU A 165 -10.25 16.92 1.50
N ALA A 166 -10.21 15.60 1.32
CA ALA A 166 -10.11 14.62 2.40
C ALA A 166 -8.82 14.82 3.21
N ILE A 167 -7.66 14.86 2.55
CA ILE A 167 -6.35 15.11 3.18
C ILE A 167 -6.31 16.48 3.89
N ARG A 168 -6.96 17.49 3.31
CA ARG A 168 -7.06 18.82 3.92
C ARG A 168 -7.89 18.80 5.21
N LYS A 169 -8.97 18.04 5.25
CA LYS A 169 -9.86 17.89 6.42
C LYS A 169 -9.28 16.96 7.48
N HIS A 170 -8.49 15.99 7.06
CA HIS A 170 -7.91 14.94 7.88
C HIS A 170 -6.40 14.88 7.62
N PRO A 171 -5.61 15.77 8.27
CA PRO A 171 -4.17 15.82 8.09
C PRO A 171 -3.46 14.49 8.41
N GLU A 172 -4.05 13.63 9.23
CA GLU A 172 -3.58 12.27 9.50
C GLU A 172 -3.62 11.34 8.26
N LEU A 173 -4.33 11.74 7.19
CA LEU A 173 -4.24 11.09 5.88
C LEU A 173 -3.05 11.59 5.05
N ARG A 174 -2.24 12.53 5.53
CA ARG A 174 -0.96 12.85 4.90
C ARG A 174 0.00 11.73 5.23
N ASP A 175 0.07 10.78 4.32
CA ASP A 175 1.12 9.76 4.32
C ASP A 175 2.20 10.15 3.34
N ASP A 176 2.83 11.28 3.60
CA ASP A 176 4.13 11.54 3.02
C ASP A 176 5.16 10.59 3.64
N ALA A 177 6.24 10.31 2.92
CA ALA A 177 7.46 9.71 3.48
C ALA A 177 7.89 10.48 4.74
N ALA A 178 7.58 11.78 4.64
CA ALA A 178 7.57 12.83 5.61
C ALA A 178 6.39 12.82 6.59
N GLY A 179 5.57 11.79 6.75
CA GLY A 179 4.57 11.76 7.83
C GLY A 179 5.24 11.86 9.21
N LEU A 180 6.52 11.48 9.25
CA LEU A 180 7.47 11.73 10.33
C LEU A 180 8.31 13.02 10.19
N SER A 181 8.30 13.71 9.06
CA SER A 181 9.10 14.92 8.80
C SER A 181 8.29 16.20 8.53
N ALA A 182 6.99 16.14 8.26
CA ALA A 182 6.08 17.28 8.17
C ALA A 182 5.72 17.77 9.58
N PHE A 183 5.66 16.84 10.53
CA PHE A 183 6.01 17.15 11.89
C PHE A 183 7.54 17.19 11.93
N ASP A 184 8.13 18.34 11.58
CA ASP A 184 9.52 18.64 11.97
C ASP A 184 9.62 18.17 13.42
N VAL A 185 10.43 17.13 13.67
CA VAL A 185 10.65 16.60 15.01
C VAL A 185 11.24 17.76 15.80
N GLN A 186 10.36 18.51 16.46
CA GLN A 186 10.77 19.61 17.30
C GLN A 186 11.48 18.92 18.46
N THR A 187 12.81 18.93 18.38
CA THR A 187 13.69 18.51 19.44
C THR A 187 13.54 19.53 20.56
N ILE A 188 12.57 19.31 21.44
CA ILE A 188 12.51 20.02 22.72
C ILE A 188 13.60 19.39 23.58
N ASP A 189 14.68 20.15 23.82
CA ASP A 189 15.84 19.74 24.62
C ASP A 189 16.66 18.56 24.06
N GLY A 190 16.69 18.37 22.74
CA GLY A 190 17.46 17.30 22.11
C GLY A 190 16.88 15.89 22.33
N ARG A 191 15.65 15.79 22.83
CA ARG A 191 14.88 14.55 22.84
C ARG A 191 13.82 14.64 21.75
N ASP A 192 13.76 13.62 20.91
CA ASP A 192 12.72 13.49 19.90
C ASP A 192 11.36 13.38 20.62
N ALA A 193 10.54 14.43 20.53
CA ALA A 193 9.21 14.43 21.10
C ALA A 193 8.32 13.50 20.26
N GLU A 194 8.04 12.31 20.78
CA GLU A 194 7.16 11.37 20.10
C GLU A 194 5.72 11.87 20.08
N PHE A 195 5.17 12.12 18.90
CA PHE A 195 3.76 12.48 18.73
C PHE A 195 2.83 11.29 19.02
N PRO A 196 1.70 11.48 19.71
CA PRO A 196 0.71 10.41 19.92
C PRO A 196 0.31 9.76 18.59
N LEU A 197 0.08 8.43 18.60
CA LEU A 197 -0.36 7.71 17.39
C LEU A 197 -1.68 8.26 16.84
N ASP A 198 -2.53 8.82 17.70
CA ASP A 198 -3.81 9.47 17.36
C ASP A 198 -3.66 10.67 16.42
N THR A 199 -2.48 11.28 16.39
CA THR A 199 -2.18 12.42 15.53
C THR A 199 -1.60 11.97 14.19
N ILE A 200 -1.00 10.78 14.13
CA ILE A 200 -0.25 10.29 12.96
C ILE A 200 -1.11 9.31 12.14
N LEU A 201 -1.82 8.41 12.79
CA LEU A 201 -2.58 7.35 12.13
C LEU A 201 -4.06 7.71 12.06
N PRO A 202 -4.69 7.63 10.88
CA PRO A 202 -6.12 7.80 10.75
C PRO A 202 -6.87 6.66 11.42
N THR A 203 -8.06 6.95 11.93
CA THR A 203 -8.99 5.89 12.36
C THR A 203 -9.71 5.30 11.16
N VAL A 204 -10.23 4.08 11.28
CA VAL A 204 -11.11 3.44 10.28
C VAL A 204 -12.29 4.35 9.96
N LYS A 205 -12.86 5.00 10.98
CA LYS A 205 -13.95 5.97 10.82
C LYS A 205 -13.53 7.19 10.00
N THR A 206 -12.32 7.70 10.25
CA THR A 206 -11.73 8.80 9.45
C THR A 206 -11.63 8.38 8.00
N VAL A 207 -11.00 7.23 7.70
CA VAL A 207 -10.80 6.75 6.33
C VAL A 207 -12.14 6.58 5.59
N ARG A 208 -13.10 5.87 6.20
CA ARG A 208 -14.42 5.63 5.59
C ARG A 208 -15.16 6.91 5.28
N ARG A 209 -15.19 7.86 6.23
CA ARG A 209 -15.85 9.15 6.03
C ARG A 209 -15.13 10.01 4.98
N ALA A 210 -13.81 10.01 5.00
CA ALA A 210 -12.99 10.83 4.13
C ALA A 210 -13.09 10.40 2.66
N PHE A 211 -13.22 9.09 2.41
CA PHE A 211 -13.27 8.52 1.07
C PHE A 211 -14.66 8.00 0.66
N ASP A 212 -15.71 8.36 1.41
CA ASP A 212 -17.11 7.99 1.13
C ASP A 212 -17.28 6.47 0.96
N MET A 213 -16.88 5.73 2.00
CA MET A 213 -16.86 4.26 2.01
C MET A 213 -17.93 3.63 2.91
N ASP A 214 -18.92 4.41 3.35
CA ASP A 214 -19.97 3.91 4.23
C ASP A 214 -20.89 2.89 3.52
N ASP A 215 -20.97 2.96 2.18
CA ASP A 215 -21.77 2.07 1.32
C ASP A 215 -20.98 0.91 0.69
N TRP A 216 -19.69 0.77 0.99
CA TRP A 216 -18.86 -0.27 0.37
C TRP A 216 -19.24 -1.66 0.88
N ALA A 217 -19.33 -2.62 -0.05
CA ALA A 217 -19.61 -4.00 0.30
C ALA A 217 -18.46 -4.58 1.14
N ARG A 218 -18.80 -5.28 2.22
CA ARG A 218 -17.83 -6.03 3.05
C ARG A 218 -17.48 -7.41 2.48
N SER A 219 -18.14 -7.79 1.39
CA SER A 219 -18.00 -9.10 0.76
C SER A 219 -17.90 -8.91 -0.74
N LYS A 220 -17.05 -9.72 -1.38
CA LYS A 220 -16.88 -9.74 -2.83
C LYS A 220 -18.21 -9.97 -3.53
N VAL A 221 -18.66 -9.00 -4.32
CA VAL A 221 -19.86 -9.13 -5.15
C VAL A 221 -19.44 -9.75 -6.48
N PRO A 222 -19.94 -10.95 -6.87
CA PRO A 222 -19.53 -11.65 -8.09
C PRO A 222 -19.64 -10.77 -9.33
N VAL A 223 -18.55 -10.62 -10.10
CA VAL A 223 -18.53 -9.78 -11.31
C VAL A 223 -19.65 -10.27 -12.23
N SER A 224 -20.67 -9.44 -12.42
CA SER A 224 -21.69 -9.70 -13.44
C SER A 224 -20.97 -9.62 -14.77
N SER A 225 -20.94 -10.74 -15.52
CA SER A 225 -20.49 -10.74 -16.91
C SER A 225 -21.32 -9.69 -17.65
N LEU A 226 -20.70 -8.57 -18.00
CA LEU A 226 -21.36 -7.58 -18.84
C LEU A 226 -21.41 -8.10 -20.26
N ASP A 227 -22.48 -7.73 -20.95
CA ASP A 227 -22.75 -8.10 -22.33
C ASP A 227 -21.56 -7.69 -23.22
N GLU A 228 -20.87 -8.68 -23.79
CA GLU A 228 -19.68 -8.52 -24.62
C GLU A 228 -19.92 -7.72 -25.92
N ASP A 229 -21.17 -7.33 -26.19
CA ASP A 229 -21.65 -6.77 -27.45
C ASP A 229 -21.72 -5.23 -27.50
N MET A 230 -21.19 -4.51 -26.52
CA MET A 230 -21.17 -3.04 -26.56
C MET A 230 -20.26 -2.51 -27.69
N ASP A 231 -20.80 -1.60 -28.52
CA ASP A 231 -20.01 -0.93 -29.55
C ASP A 231 -18.96 0.01 -28.92
N VAL A 232 -17.70 -0.17 -29.33
CA VAL A 232 -16.54 0.57 -28.82
C VAL A 232 -16.70 2.08 -29.01
N ASP A 233 -17.34 2.50 -30.09
CA ASP A 233 -17.55 3.92 -30.39
C ASP A 233 -18.57 4.59 -29.45
N GLN A 234 -19.35 3.79 -28.72
CA GLN A 234 -20.30 4.25 -27.71
C GLN A 234 -19.77 4.12 -26.28
N MET A 235 -18.62 3.46 -26.09
CA MET A 235 -18.05 3.29 -24.76
C MET A 235 -17.47 4.60 -24.21
N THR A 236 -17.80 4.88 -22.96
CA THR A 236 -17.13 5.91 -22.16
C THR A 236 -15.67 5.52 -21.91
N ILE A 237 -14.82 6.50 -21.57
CA ILE A 237 -13.41 6.21 -21.19
C ILE A 237 -13.33 5.22 -20.02
N GLU A 238 -14.28 5.29 -19.07
CA GLU A 238 -14.38 4.37 -17.94
C GLU A 238 -14.61 2.93 -18.40
N GLN A 239 -15.57 2.72 -19.32
CA GLN A 239 -15.85 1.41 -19.90
C GLN A 239 -14.68 0.88 -20.72
N ILE A 240 -14.00 1.75 -21.49
CA ILE A 240 -12.81 1.35 -22.24
C ILE A 240 -11.70 0.90 -21.30
N ILE A 241 -11.39 1.68 -20.26
CA ILE A 241 -10.34 1.32 -19.30
C ILE A 241 -10.72 0.03 -18.56
N HIS A 242 -11.95 -0.08 -18.08
CA HIS A 242 -12.37 -1.21 -17.26
C HIS A 242 -12.52 -2.51 -18.08
N TYR A 243 -13.34 -2.52 -19.14
CA TYR A 243 -13.68 -3.75 -19.86
C TYR A 243 -12.66 -4.10 -20.93
N ARG A 244 -12.24 -3.10 -21.71
CA ARG A 244 -11.38 -3.35 -22.86
C ARG A 244 -9.90 -3.43 -22.49
N LEU A 245 -9.45 -2.57 -21.58
CA LEU A 245 -8.05 -2.57 -21.14
C LEU A 245 -7.81 -3.42 -19.89
N GLN A 246 -8.88 -3.96 -19.26
CA GLN A 246 -8.82 -4.70 -18.01
C GLN A 246 -8.21 -3.89 -16.84
N GLY A 247 -8.26 -2.56 -16.92
CA GLY A 247 -7.70 -1.64 -15.93
C GLY A 247 -8.60 -1.36 -14.73
N GLN A 248 -9.59 -2.22 -14.44
CA GLN A 248 -10.46 -2.21 -13.26
C GLN A 248 -10.71 -0.82 -12.60
N VAL A 249 -11.55 0.04 -13.21
CA VAL A 249 -11.91 1.36 -12.64
C VAL A 249 -13.38 1.53 -12.21
N ALA A 250 -14.32 0.74 -12.74
CA ALA A 250 -15.77 0.93 -12.54
C ALA A 250 -16.23 0.91 -11.07
N TYR A 251 -15.50 0.20 -10.21
CA TYR A 251 -15.82 0.07 -8.78
C TYR A 251 -14.82 0.78 -7.87
N SER A 252 -13.81 1.40 -8.47
CA SER A 252 -12.83 2.18 -7.74
C SER A 252 -13.43 3.51 -7.29
N GLY A 253 -12.98 3.98 -6.14
CA GLY A 253 -13.41 5.25 -5.54
C GLY A 253 -12.25 6.15 -5.14
N PRO A 254 -12.52 7.14 -4.26
CA PRO A 254 -11.51 8.08 -3.78
C PRO A 254 -10.32 7.41 -3.08
N LEU A 255 -10.51 6.31 -2.35
CA LEU A 255 -9.42 5.57 -1.73
C LEU A 255 -8.42 5.05 -2.78
N ASN A 256 -8.88 4.48 -3.90
CA ASN A 256 -7.96 4.02 -4.96
C ASN A 256 -7.21 5.19 -5.58
N ALA A 257 -7.89 6.32 -5.84
CA ALA A 257 -7.23 7.52 -6.33
C ALA A 257 -6.19 8.06 -5.34
N TYR A 258 -6.44 7.93 -4.04
CA TYR A 258 -5.49 8.30 -3.00
C TYR A 258 -4.19 7.49 -3.10
N PHE A 259 -4.26 6.17 -3.29
CA PHE A 259 -3.07 5.35 -3.54
C PHE A 259 -2.35 5.75 -4.85
N GLU A 260 -3.09 6.02 -5.92
CA GLU A 260 -2.49 6.47 -7.19
C GLU A 260 -1.81 7.85 -7.08
N MET A 261 -2.39 8.77 -6.31
CA MET A 261 -1.84 10.10 -6.07
C MET A 261 -0.54 10.07 -5.27
N ARG A 262 -0.36 9.09 -4.38
CA ARG A 262 0.89 8.93 -3.63
C ARG A 262 2.07 8.58 -4.51
N ARG A 263 1.83 8.05 -5.73
CA ARG A 263 2.86 7.63 -6.71
C ARG A 263 3.95 6.72 -6.12
N ARG A 264 3.65 6.06 -5.01
CA ARG A 264 4.47 5.03 -4.38
C ARG A 264 4.01 3.72 -4.94
N GLU A 265 4.80 3.15 -5.84
CA GLU A 265 4.49 1.84 -6.41
C GLU A 265 4.43 0.74 -5.34
N ASP A 266 5.04 1.01 -4.19
CA ASP A 266 5.20 0.21 -2.98
C ASP A 266 4.13 0.42 -1.89
N SER A 267 3.24 1.41 -2.03
CA SER A 267 2.17 1.61 -1.03
C SER A 267 0.95 0.78 -1.37
N TYR A 268 0.86 -0.40 -0.76
CA TYR A 268 -0.27 -1.31 -0.93
C TYR A 268 -1.35 -1.14 0.15
N GLU A 269 -0.96 -0.65 1.33
CA GLU A 269 -1.85 -0.49 2.49
C GLU A 269 -1.83 0.91 3.10
N LEU A 270 -2.97 1.25 3.71
CA LEU A 270 -3.16 2.43 4.55
C LEU A 270 -3.34 1.94 5.99
N TRP A 271 -2.27 2.06 6.78
CA TRP A 271 -2.31 1.73 8.20
C TRP A 271 -3.26 2.65 8.95
N THR A 272 -4.24 2.07 9.64
CA THR A 272 -5.12 2.80 10.54
C THR A 272 -4.72 2.55 11.99
N LYS A 273 -5.06 3.49 12.88
CA LYS A 273 -4.88 3.31 14.31
C LYS A 273 -5.58 2.04 14.78
N ASP A 274 -6.83 1.84 14.38
CA ASP A 274 -7.63 0.69 14.82
C ASP A 274 -6.98 -0.64 14.40
N TYR A 275 -6.49 -0.74 13.16
CA TYR A 275 -5.80 -1.94 12.68
C TYR A 275 -4.50 -2.19 13.47
N ILE A 276 -3.64 -1.18 13.62
CA ILE A 276 -2.37 -1.31 14.34
C ILE A 276 -2.59 -1.73 15.79
N PHE A 277 -3.55 -1.11 16.50
CA PHE A 277 -3.87 -1.48 17.88
C PHE A 277 -4.53 -2.86 17.97
N GLY A 278 -5.36 -3.22 16.98
CA GLY A 278 -5.94 -4.55 16.86
C GLY A 278 -4.86 -5.62 16.73
N LEU A 279 -3.94 -5.46 15.78
CA LEU A 279 -2.84 -6.39 15.54
C LEU A 279 -1.88 -6.44 16.72
N ALA A 280 -1.54 -5.31 17.34
CA ALA A 280 -0.73 -5.25 18.55
C ALA A 280 -1.38 -6.01 19.72
N ASN A 281 -2.68 -5.81 19.95
CA ASN A 281 -3.41 -6.56 20.98
C ASN A 281 -3.46 -8.06 20.67
N TYR A 282 -3.72 -8.43 19.43
CA TYR A 282 -3.72 -9.84 18.99
C TYR A 282 -2.37 -10.49 19.31
N LEU A 283 -1.27 -9.87 18.89
CA LEU A 283 0.08 -10.39 19.12
C LEU A 283 0.40 -10.53 20.62
N LEU A 284 0.08 -9.52 21.43
CA LEU A 284 0.31 -9.58 22.89
C LEU A 284 -0.52 -10.69 23.55
N GLN A 285 -1.78 -10.85 23.17
CA GLN A 285 -2.64 -11.93 23.68
C GLN A 285 -2.11 -13.29 23.24
N ARG A 286 -1.70 -13.41 21.98
CA ARG A 286 -1.19 -14.65 21.42
C ARG A 286 0.10 -15.09 22.11
N ILE A 287 1.03 -14.17 22.35
CA ILE A 287 2.25 -14.43 23.14
C ILE A 287 1.88 -14.90 24.55
N GLU A 288 0.89 -14.28 25.19
CA GLU A 288 0.42 -14.71 26.51
C GLU A 288 -0.17 -16.13 26.50
N GLU A 289 -0.94 -16.48 25.46
CA GLU A 289 -1.47 -17.84 25.27
C GLU A 289 -0.36 -18.87 25.08
N MET A 290 0.61 -18.58 24.22
CA MET A 290 1.75 -19.47 23.97
C MET A 290 2.63 -19.63 25.21
N ASN A 291 2.79 -18.57 26.02
CA ASN A 291 3.47 -18.65 27.33
C ASN A 291 2.72 -19.52 28.34
N LYS A 292 1.39 -19.56 28.29
CA LYS A 292 0.59 -20.46 29.15
C LYS A 292 0.68 -21.92 28.71
N GLN A 293 0.95 -22.17 27.43
CA GLN A 293 1.08 -23.51 26.86
C GLN A 293 2.50 -24.07 27.04
N SER A 294 3.52 -23.20 27.05
CA SER A 294 4.89 -23.59 27.34
C SER A 294 5.13 -23.74 28.86
N ALA A 295 5.98 -24.68 29.22
CA ALA A 295 6.47 -24.83 30.60
C ALA A 295 7.55 -23.78 30.95
N ARG A 296 8.03 -23.02 29.96
CA ARG A 296 9.13 -22.06 30.09
C ARG A 296 8.71 -20.67 29.62
N ASP A 297 9.29 -19.66 30.25
CA ASP A 297 9.15 -18.26 29.83
C ASP A 297 10.07 -17.99 28.63
N GLU A 298 9.55 -18.21 27.42
CA GLU A 298 10.28 -18.00 26.18
C GLU A 298 10.29 -16.52 25.75
N GLU A 299 11.43 -16.07 25.25
CA GLU A 299 11.57 -14.77 24.61
C GLU A 299 10.92 -14.84 23.22
N THR A 300 9.99 -13.92 22.95
CA THR A 300 9.33 -13.87 21.64
C THR A 300 9.92 -12.77 20.77
N ALA A 301 10.32 -13.14 19.55
CA ALA A 301 10.57 -12.21 18.47
C ALA A 301 9.36 -12.18 17.50
N VAL A 302 9.01 -10.99 17.04
CA VAL A 302 8.08 -10.78 15.91
C VAL A 302 8.88 -10.18 14.77
N LEU A 303 8.97 -10.92 13.67
CA LEU A 303 9.79 -10.58 12.50
C LEU A 303 8.88 -10.24 11.32
N ASP A 304 8.93 -9.00 10.85
CA ASP A 304 8.30 -8.56 9.61
C ASP A 304 9.27 -8.76 8.44
N VAL A 305 8.93 -9.66 7.52
CA VAL A 305 9.75 -9.98 6.33
C VAL A 305 9.16 -9.33 5.08
N GLY A 306 10.02 -8.76 4.25
CA GLY A 306 9.56 -7.89 3.15
C GLY A 306 8.89 -6.63 3.68
N ALA A 307 9.42 -6.10 4.80
CA ALA A 307 8.82 -5.00 5.55
C ALA A 307 8.80 -3.66 4.77
N GLY A 308 9.45 -3.60 3.61
CA GLY A 308 9.62 -2.39 2.80
C GLY A 308 10.30 -1.29 3.59
N ASP A 309 9.50 -0.31 4.02
CA ASP A 309 9.98 0.83 4.78
C ASP A 309 9.96 0.63 6.31
N GLY A 310 9.45 -0.49 6.82
CA GLY A 310 9.45 -0.84 8.25
C GLY A 310 8.42 -0.11 9.11
N ARG A 311 7.50 0.67 8.52
CA ARG A 311 6.49 1.43 9.28
C ARG A 311 5.56 0.54 10.10
N LEU A 312 5.22 -0.65 9.63
CA LEU A 312 4.36 -1.59 10.37
C LEU A 312 4.97 -1.91 11.74
N VAL A 313 6.23 -2.38 11.75
CA VAL A 313 6.98 -2.67 12.98
C VAL A 313 7.13 -1.45 13.89
N TYR A 314 7.40 -0.28 13.31
CA TYR A 314 7.47 0.97 14.07
C TYR A 314 6.14 1.27 14.79
N PHE A 315 5.01 1.21 14.08
CA PHE A 315 3.70 1.48 14.67
C PHE A 315 3.29 0.42 15.70
N LEU A 316 3.59 -0.87 15.44
CA LEU A 316 3.35 -1.94 16.40
C LEU A 316 4.10 -1.74 17.72
N ARG A 317 5.38 -1.33 17.65
CA ARG A 317 6.20 -1.06 18.85
C ARG A 317 5.59 0.01 19.74
N ARG A 318 5.09 1.07 19.13
CA ARG A 318 4.47 2.19 19.83
C ARG A 318 3.11 1.79 20.41
N ALA A 319 2.28 1.10 19.62
CA ALA A 319 0.96 0.64 20.06
C ALA A 319 1.05 -0.34 21.23
N MET A 320 1.94 -1.34 21.17
CA MET A 320 2.14 -2.30 22.27
C MET A 320 2.60 -1.60 23.55
N SER A 321 3.51 -0.63 23.43
CA SER A 321 4.02 0.16 24.55
C SER A 321 2.92 1.01 25.22
N GLU A 322 2.00 1.56 24.42
CA GLU A 322 0.82 2.31 24.90
C GLU A 322 -0.20 1.40 25.60
N ILE A 323 -0.45 0.21 25.04
CA ILE A 323 -1.32 -0.83 25.63
C ILE A 323 -0.79 -1.25 27.01
N GLU A 324 0.49 -1.58 27.13
CA GLU A 324 1.09 -2.00 28.39
C GLU A 324 1.13 -0.87 29.43
N SER A 325 1.42 0.36 29.00
CA SER A 325 1.36 1.54 29.89
C SER A 325 -0.05 1.77 30.44
N SER A 326 -1.07 1.56 29.61
CA SER A 326 -2.47 1.69 30.01
C SER A 326 -2.90 0.60 31.00
N LYS A 327 -2.47 -0.65 30.79
CA LYS A 327 -2.70 -1.75 31.75
C LYS A 327 -2.05 -1.45 33.10
N ASN A 328 -0.83 -0.91 33.13
CA ASN A 328 -0.13 -0.59 34.38
C ASN A 328 -0.83 0.50 35.21
N ARG A 329 -1.44 1.50 34.56
CA ARG A 329 -2.21 2.55 35.27
C ARG A 329 -3.43 1.98 35.99
N THR A 330 -4.13 1.03 35.38
CA THR A 330 -5.32 0.41 36.00
C THR A 330 -4.97 -0.53 37.16
N ARG A 331 -3.75 -1.11 37.17
CA ARG A 331 -3.29 -2.06 38.20
C ARG A 331 -2.75 -1.43 39.47
N MET A 332 -2.52 -0.11 39.53
CA MET A 332 -1.99 0.56 40.74
C MET A 332 -2.85 0.38 42.02
N GLY A 333 -4.05 -0.20 41.92
CA GLY A 333 -4.87 -0.60 43.07
C GLY A 333 -4.69 -2.04 43.58
N ARG A 334 -4.01 -2.95 42.86
CA ARG A 334 -3.87 -4.38 43.25
C ARG A 334 -2.39 -4.77 43.41
N LYS A 335 -1.99 -5.11 44.65
CA LYS A 335 -0.64 -5.58 45.01
C LYS A 335 -0.36 -7.02 44.59
N ASP A 336 -0.58 -7.38 43.33
CA ASP A 336 -0.12 -8.66 42.78
C ASP A 336 1.15 -8.45 41.96
N PRO A 337 2.34 -8.66 42.53
CA PRO A 337 3.62 -8.32 41.90
C PRO A 337 4.11 -9.32 40.84
N LYS A 338 3.31 -10.29 40.38
CA LYS A 338 3.90 -11.56 39.89
C LYS A 338 4.08 -11.78 38.40
N LEU A 339 3.50 -11.02 37.46
CA LEU A 339 3.81 -11.21 36.03
C LEU A 339 3.94 -9.86 35.31
N LYS A 340 5.18 -9.41 35.13
CA LYS A 340 5.49 -8.33 34.18
C LYS A 340 5.52 -8.98 32.81
N ALA A 341 4.55 -8.65 31.95
CA ALA A 341 4.55 -9.11 30.56
C ALA A 341 5.87 -8.67 29.91
N VAL A 342 6.60 -9.63 29.36
CA VAL A 342 7.81 -9.35 28.59
C VAL A 342 7.38 -8.88 27.22
N MET A 343 7.82 -7.68 26.84
CA MET A 343 7.57 -7.13 25.52
C MET A 343 8.36 -7.92 24.46
N PRO A 344 7.73 -8.32 23.34
CA PRO A 344 8.46 -9.02 22.29
C PRO A 344 9.48 -8.10 21.61
N ALA A 345 10.55 -8.70 21.08
CA ALA A 345 11.42 -8.01 20.14
C ALA A 345 10.69 -7.84 18.80
N LEU A 346 10.62 -6.62 18.27
CA LEU A 346 9.99 -6.34 16.97
C LEU A 346 11.05 -5.95 15.94
N ILE A 347 11.16 -6.73 14.87
CA ILE A 347 12.23 -6.66 13.88
C ILE A 347 11.62 -6.48 12.48
N ALA A 348 12.16 -5.59 11.67
CA ALA A 348 11.79 -5.41 10.27
C ALA A 348 12.98 -5.77 9.37
N THR A 349 12.72 -6.56 8.32
CA THR A 349 13.73 -6.99 7.34
C THR A 349 13.22 -6.80 5.93
N ASP A 350 14.08 -6.31 5.05
CA ASP A 350 13.80 -6.14 3.63
C ASP A 350 15.11 -6.13 2.82
N ASP A 351 15.18 -6.81 1.68
CA ASP A 351 16.39 -6.85 0.85
C ASP A 351 16.47 -5.71 -0.18
N GLY A 352 15.44 -4.87 -0.28
CA GLY A 352 15.34 -3.78 -1.23
C GLY A 352 15.12 -4.22 -2.67
N SER A 353 14.86 -5.50 -2.95
CA SER A 353 14.64 -6.03 -4.30
C SER A 353 13.47 -5.34 -5.01
N TRP A 354 12.45 -4.94 -4.25
CA TRP A 354 11.27 -4.20 -4.72
C TRP A 354 11.47 -2.69 -4.80
N ARG A 355 12.67 -2.20 -4.46
CA ARG A 355 13.04 -0.77 -4.47
C ARG A 355 12.08 0.10 -3.64
N ALA A 356 11.48 -0.48 -2.61
CA ALA A 356 10.75 0.29 -1.62
C ALA A 356 11.71 1.34 -1.02
N PRO A 357 11.25 2.59 -0.84
CA PRO A 357 12.06 3.63 -0.24
C PRO A 357 12.35 3.27 1.22
N ILE A 358 13.58 2.84 1.50
CA ILE A 358 14.04 2.60 2.88
C ILE A 358 14.27 3.94 3.57
N TYR A 359 13.35 4.34 4.45
CA TYR A 359 13.51 5.55 5.25
C TYR A 359 14.53 5.33 6.36
N LYS A 360 15.70 5.97 6.22
CA LYS A 360 16.71 6.03 7.28
C LYS A 360 16.29 7.07 8.32
N THR A 361 15.33 6.74 9.16
CA THR A 361 15.04 7.50 10.38
C THR A 361 15.65 6.78 11.59
N SER A 362 16.01 7.52 12.64
CA SER A 362 16.51 6.91 13.89
C SER A 362 15.50 5.93 14.51
N HIS A 363 14.21 6.14 14.24
CA HIS A 363 13.11 5.39 14.84
C HIS A 363 12.69 4.15 14.03
N ILE A 364 12.92 4.15 12.72
CA ILE A 364 12.59 3.03 11.83
C ILE A 364 13.88 2.36 11.37
N GLN A 365 14.08 1.14 11.85
CA GLN A 365 15.24 0.32 11.52
C GLN A 365 14.76 -0.88 10.71
N VAL A 366 15.15 -0.92 9.44
CA VAL A 366 14.95 -2.07 8.56
C VAL A 366 16.32 -2.67 8.28
N GLU A 367 16.49 -3.93 8.65
CA GLU A 367 17.71 -4.66 8.32
C GLU A 367 17.68 -5.14 6.87
N GLN A 368 18.81 -4.97 6.18
CA GLN A 368 18.95 -5.39 4.78
C GLN A 368 19.20 -6.90 4.68
N LEU A 369 18.13 -7.68 4.81
CA LEU A 369 18.16 -9.14 4.78
C LEU A 369 17.04 -9.64 3.87
N SER A 370 17.37 -10.61 3.02
CA SER A 370 16.37 -11.40 2.30
C SER A 370 15.63 -12.30 3.28
N VAL A 371 14.48 -12.83 2.84
CA VAL A 371 13.61 -13.65 3.70
C VAL A 371 14.34 -14.86 4.26
N ASP A 372 15.11 -15.58 3.44
CA ASP A 372 15.91 -16.73 3.86
C ASP A 372 16.95 -16.36 4.92
N LYS A 373 17.63 -15.21 4.76
CA LYS A 373 18.62 -14.71 5.72
C LYS A 373 17.99 -14.20 7.02
N ALA A 374 16.81 -13.61 6.93
CA ALA A 374 16.05 -13.19 8.11
C ALA A 374 15.61 -14.41 8.93
N ILE A 375 15.07 -15.45 8.29
CA ILE A 375 14.71 -16.70 8.96
C ILE A 375 15.94 -17.39 9.54
N GLU A 376 17.04 -17.51 8.78
CA GLU A 376 18.30 -18.09 9.27
C GLU A 376 18.84 -17.37 10.52
N LYS A 377 18.69 -16.04 10.58
CA LYS A 377 19.20 -15.22 11.69
C LYS A 377 18.32 -15.26 12.95
N TYR A 378 17.00 -15.26 12.80
CA TYR A 378 16.08 -15.02 13.92
C TYR A 378 15.28 -16.24 14.35
N ALA A 379 15.15 -17.27 13.50
CA ALA A 379 14.44 -18.47 13.91
C ALA A 379 15.21 -19.20 15.02
N PRO A 380 14.52 -19.80 16.01
CA PRO A 380 15.19 -20.45 17.11
C PRO A 380 16.03 -21.61 16.60
N SER A 381 17.30 -21.63 16.99
CA SER A 381 18.16 -22.78 16.77
C SER A 381 17.92 -23.84 17.85
N ALA A 382 18.29 -25.09 17.59
CA ALA A 382 18.26 -26.16 18.60
C ALA A 382 19.13 -25.89 19.86
N LYS A 383 19.86 -24.77 19.92
CA LYS A 383 20.60 -24.31 21.10
C LYS A 383 19.87 -23.18 21.86
N ASP A 384 18.87 -22.56 21.23
CA ASP A 384 18.10 -21.45 21.74
C ASP A 384 16.72 -21.91 22.23
N ASP A 385 16.68 -22.91 23.11
CA ASP A 385 15.44 -23.53 23.66
C ASP A 385 14.51 -22.55 24.41
N ASN A 386 14.88 -21.28 24.53
CA ASN A 386 14.10 -20.25 25.20
C ASN A 386 13.68 -19.11 24.28
N LYS A 387 13.71 -19.31 22.96
CA LYS A 387 13.25 -18.32 21.98
C LYS A 387 12.14 -18.91 21.13
N ARG A 388 11.21 -18.04 20.74
CA ARG A 388 10.19 -18.33 19.73
C ARG A 388 10.07 -17.20 18.74
N LEU A 389 9.55 -17.53 17.57
CA LEU A 389 9.41 -16.60 16.46
C LEU A 389 7.96 -16.57 15.96
N ILE A 390 7.43 -15.36 15.82
CA ILE A 390 6.22 -15.07 15.04
C ILE A 390 6.67 -14.28 13.81
N VAL A 391 6.25 -14.70 12.61
CA VAL A 391 6.56 -13.98 11.37
C VAL A 391 5.34 -13.17 10.91
N LEU A 392 5.56 -11.92 10.53
CA LEU A 392 4.61 -11.09 9.79
C LEU A 392 5.09 -10.98 8.34
N CYS A 393 4.17 -11.03 7.39
CA CYS A 393 4.47 -10.74 6.00
C CYS A 393 3.31 -9.94 5.39
N SER A 394 3.58 -8.69 5.03
CA SER A 394 2.62 -7.78 4.41
C SER A 394 2.92 -7.63 2.93
N TRP A 395 1.95 -7.98 2.07
CA TRP A 395 2.07 -7.93 0.61
C TRP A 395 3.21 -8.78 0.05
N MET A 396 3.17 -10.09 0.35
CA MET A 396 4.00 -11.07 -0.33
C MET A 396 3.88 -10.90 -1.86
N PRO A 397 4.98 -10.87 -2.60
CA PRO A 397 4.92 -10.69 -4.04
C PRO A 397 4.02 -11.71 -4.77
N PRO A 398 3.36 -11.29 -5.87
CA PRO A 398 2.50 -12.19 -6.64
C PRO A 398 3.24 -13.42 -7.15
N GLY A 399 2.69 -14.60 -6.87
CA GLY A 399 3.22 -15.88 -7.35
C GLY A 399 4.41 -16.43 -6.56
N GLU A 400 4.94 -15.68 -5.58
CA GLU A 400 5.99 -16.16 -4.69
C GLU A 400 5.39 -16.97 -3.53
N ASP A 401 6.16 -17.92 -2.99
CA ASP A 401 5.82 -18.59 -1.74
C ASP A 401 6.97 -18.52 -0.73
N TRP A 402 7.03 -17.41 0.01
CA TRP A 402 7.98 -17.27 1.11
C TRP A 402 7.60 -18.12 2.32
N THR A 403 6.33 -18.53 2.44
CA THR A 403 5.86 -19.28 3.61
C THR A 403 6.47 -20.66 3.71
N ARG A 404 6.95 -21.24 2.60
CA ARG A 404 7.76 -22.46 2.61
C ARG A 404 8.94 -22.36 3.58
N LEU A 405 9.63 -21.21 3.65
CA LEU A 405 10.76 -20.99 4.56
C LEU A 405 10.34 -20.92 6.02
N PHE A 406 9.09 -20.54 6.30
CA PHE A 406 8.55 -20.46 7.66
C PHE A 406 8.17 -21.85 8.17
N ARG A 407 7.58 -22.65 7.26
CA ARG A 407 7.08 -23.99 7.56
C ARG A 407 8.16 -25.05 7.60
N GLN A 408 9.11 -24.99 6.67
CA GLN A 408 10.19 -25.96 6.51
C GLN A 408 11.53 -25.24 6.60
N PRO A 409 12.07 -25.05 7.83
CA PRO A 409 13.36 -24.42 7.98
C PRO A 409 14.42 -25.17 7.19
N VAL A 410 15.29 -24.42 6.53
CA VAL A 410 16.30 -24.95 5.62
C VAL A 410 17.20 -25.94 6.37
N ASN A 411 17.09 -27.23 6.03
CA ASN A 411 18.17 -28.17 6.29
C ASN A 411 19.34 -27.72 5.39
N GLN A 412 20.43 -27.21 5.97
CA GLN A 412 21.67 -26.81 5.28
C GLN A 412 22.41 -28.02 4.66
N GLU A 413 21.73 -28.90 3.92
CA GLU A 413 22.33 -30.09 3.29
C GLU A 413 22.57 -29.93 1.77
N LEU A 414 22.24 -28.77 1.17
CA LEU A 414 22.27 -28.60 -0.29
C LEU A 414 23.46 -27.84 -0.87
N THR A 415 24.50 -27.52 -0.08
CA THR A 415 25.81 -27.28 -0.69
C THR A 415 26.40 -28.63 -1.09
N GLN A 416 26.14 -29.03 -2.34
CA GLN A 416 26.91 -30.06 -3.02
C GLN A 416 28.39 -29.68 -2.91
N VAL A 417 29.07 -30.32 -1.96
CA VAL A 417 30.54 -30.35 -1.91
C VAL A 417 30.95 -31.32 -2.99
N ASP A 418 30.99 -30.83 -4.23
CA ASP A 418 31.89 -31.41 -5.20
C ASP A 418 33.32 -31.09 -4.73
N ASP A 419 34.13 -32.14 -4.66
CA ASP A 419 35.60 -32.15 -4.53
C ASP A 419 36.23 -32.36 -3.12
N VAL A 420 36.35 -33.66 -2.79
CA VAL A 420 37.52 -34.37 -2.22
C VAL A 420 38.45 -33.59 -1.27
N GLY A 421 38.18 -33.68 0.04
CA GLY A 421 39.16 -33.30 1.08
C GLY A 421 38.70 -33.68 2.48
N GLU A 422 39.52 -34.46 3.19
CA GLU A 422 39.21 -35.20 4.42
C GLU A 422 38.68 -34.37 5.61
N SER A 423 37.51 -34.82 6.10
CA SER A 423 37.08 -34.93 7.51
C SER A 423 37.49 -33.83 8.52
N ASN A 424 36.62 -32.85 8.70
CA ASN A 424 36.43 -32.19 9.99
C ASN A 424 34.99 -32.42 10.48
N GLN A 425 34.85 -33.39 11.39
CA GLN A 425 33.60 -34.04 11.79
C GLN A 425 32.87 -33.33 12.95
N HIS A 426 32.92 -32.00 13.01
CA HIS A 426 32.39 -31.24 14.16
C HIS A 426 31.37 -30.14 13.85
N ASP A 427 30.94 -29.97 12.59
CA ASP A 427 29.79 -29.12 12.30
C ASP A 427 28.49 -29.87 12.63
N LEU A 428 28.08 -29.75 13.90
CA LEU A 428 26.72 -29.98 14.34
C LEU A 428 25.81 -29.07 13.51
N GLN A 429 25.24 -29.64 12.43
CA GLN A 429 24.22 -29.01 11.59
C GLN A 429 23.20 -28.30 12.49
N GLN A 430 23.20 -26.97 12.41
CA GLN A 430 22.32 -26.15 13.21
C GLN A 430 20.91 -26.26 12.62
N ARG A 431 20.14 -27.23 13.10
CA ARG A 431 18.73 -27.37 12.73
C ARG A 431 17.97 -26.16 13.26
N VAL A 432 17.36 -25.43 12.34
CA VAL A 432 16.45 -24.34 12.63
C VAL A 432 15.06 -24.96 12.91
N THR A 433 14.37 -24.44 13.92
CA THR A 433 13.02 -24.90 14.27
C THR A 433 11.97 -24.19 13.40
N PRO A 434 10.85 -24.87 13.04
CA PRO A 434 9.74 -24.22 12.34
C PRO A 434 9.21 -23.00 13.08
N VAL A 435 8.71 -22.03 12.34
CA VAL A 435 8.08 -20.83 12.92
C VAL A 435 6.78 -21.24 13.64
N GLU A 436 6.58 -20.83 14.89
CA GLU A 436 5.40 -21.24 15.65
C GLU A 436 4.10 -20.64 15.10
N GLU A 437 4.17 -19.41 14.58
CA GLU A 437 3.06 -18.75 13.90
C GLU A 437 3.56 -17.77 12.85
N TYR A 438 2.92 -17.76 11.67
CA TYR A 438 3.11 -16.70 10.69
C TYR A 438 1.78 -16.05 10.30
N ILE A 439 1.80 -14.74 10.11
CA ILE A 439 0.62 -13.93 9.78
C ILE A 439 0.84 -13.27 8.44
N LEU A 440 -0.10 -13.51 7.52
CA LEU A 440 -0.12 -12.90 6.20
C LEU A 440 -1.11 -11.74 6.18
N ILE A 441 -0.68 -10.62 5.61
CA ILE A 441 -1.45 -9.38 5.46
C ILE A 441 -1.47 -9.03 3.97
N GLY A 442 -2.64 -9.06 3.35
CA GLY A 442 -2.78 -8.81 1.91
C GLY A 442 -3.99 -9.52 1.33
N GLU A 443 -4.14 -9.51 0.01
CA GLU A 443 -5.24 -10.23 -0.65
C GLU A 443 -5.06 -11.76 -0.53
N SER A 444 -6.07 -12.48 -0.06
CA SER A 444 -6.01 -13.96 0.06
C SER A 444 -6.72 -14.66 -1.10
N ASP A 445 -6.39 -15.94 -1.31
CA ASP A 445 -7.10 -16.92 -2.14
C ASP A 445 -7.17 -16.64 -3.66
N ASP A 446 -7.77 -15.53 -4.07
CA ASP A 446 -7.93 -15.10 -5.47
C ASP A 446 -7.26 -13.75 -5.78
N GLY A 447 -6.50 -13.25 -4.82
CA GLY A 447 -5.76 -12.00 -4.88
C GLY A 447 -4.40 -12.07 -5.57
N THR A 448 -3.63 -11.00 -5.40
CA THR A 448 -2.28 -10.85 -5.97
C THR A 448 -1.14 -11.03 -4.96
N CYS A 449 -1.44 -11.38 -3.71
CA CYS A 449 -0.43 -11.55 -2.66
C CYS A 449 -0.01 -13.02 -2.54
N GLY A 450 1.25 -13.35 -2.77
CA GLY A 450 1.78 -14.72 -2.70
C GLY A 450 1.23 -15.66 -3.79
N HIS A 451 1.45 -16.96 -3.62
CA HIS A 451 0.96 -18.00 -4.52
C HIS A 451 -0.34 -18.62 -4.01
N ASN A 452 -1.42 -18.61 -4.81
CA ASN A 452 -2.76 -19.07 -4.38
C ASN A 452 -2.77 -20.47 -3.76
N TRP A 453 -2.12 -21.46 -4.38
CA TRP A 453 -1.98 -22.79 -3.76
C TRP A 453 -0.91 -22.85 -2.67
N TYR A 454 0.37 -22.62 -3.00
CA TYR A 454 1.47 -22.86 -2.05
C TYR A 454 1.45 -21.99 -0.79
N THR A 455 0.96 -20.75 -0.88
CA THR A 455 0.88 -19.82 0.25
C THR A 455 -0.44 -19.97 1.01
N TRP A 456 -1.58 -19.95 0.30
CA TRP A 456 -2.91 -19.87 0.91
C TRP A 456 -3.67 -21.19 0.99
N GLY A 457 -3.23 -22.22 0.24
CA GLY A 457 -3.93 -23.49 0.10
C GLY A 457 -5.25 -23.41 -0.67
N ASN A 458 -5.39 -22.48 -1.61
CA ASN A 458 -6.61 -22.38 -2.41
C ASN A 458 -6.68 -23.52 -3.44
N PHE A 459 -7.54 -24.51 -3.18
CA PHE A 459 -7.78 -25.68 -4.03
C PHE A 459 -8.17 -25.37 -5.47
N ALA A 460 -8.75 -24.20 -5.75
CA ALA A 460 -9.07 -23.79 -7.12
C ALA A 460 -7.81 -23.59 -8.00
N PHE A 461 -6.64 -23.44 -7.37
CA PHE A 461 -5.34 -23.26 -8.01
C PHE A 461 -4.40 -24.44 -7.77
N HIS A 462 -4.93 -25.57 -7.28
CA HIS A 462 -4.15 -26.79 -7.12
C HIS A 462 -3.57 -27.21 -8.48
N PRO A 463 -2.25 -27.48 -8.60
CA PRO A 463 -1.64 -27.95 -9.83
C PRO A 463 -2.04 -29.42 -10.07
N THR A 464 -3.26 -29.65 -10.56
CA THR A 464 -3.69 -30.99 -10.93
C THR A 464 -2.95 -31.41 -12.19
N ASN A 465 -2.05 -32.38 -12.09
CA ASN A 465 -1.67 -33.16 -13.26
C ASN A 465 -2.91 -33.97 -13.66
N ASP A 466 -3.40 -33.76 -14.88
CA ASP A 466 -4.63 -34.39 -15.43
C ASP A 466 -4.67 -35.94 -15.32
N ASN A 467 -3.57 -36.58 -14.93
CA ASN A 467 -3.42 -38.03 -14.83
C ASN A 467 -3.46 -38.62 -13.41
N ASP A 468 -3.37 -37.82 -12.33
CA ASP A 468 -3.27 -38.35 -10.95
C ASP A 468 -4.54 -38.12 -10.14
N MET A 469 -5.52 -39.01 -10.34
CA MET A 469 -6.88 -38.83 -9.86
C MET A 469 -7.17 -39.38 -8.45
N LYS A 470 -6.21 -39.49 -7.50
CA LYS A 470 -6.45 -40.37 -6.32
C LYS A 470 -6.06 -40.01 -4.89
N GLU A 471 -5.45 -38.88 -4.55
CA GLU A 471 -5.37 -38.48 -3.14
C GLU A 471 -5.76 -37.00 -2.99
N VAL A 472 -6.62 -36.70 -2.02
CA VAL A 472 -6.93 -35.32 -1.63
C VAL A 472 -5.66 -34.80 -0.96
N GLU A 473 -4.81 -34.15 -1.75
CA GLU A 473 -3.61 -33.53 -1.25
C GLU A 473 -4.00 -32.41 -0.28
N LEU A 474 -3.49 -32.48 0.95
CA LEU A 474 -3.67 -31.42 1.93
C LEU A 474 -3.06 -30.12 1.41
N ALA A 475 -3.60 -28.98 1.86
CA ALA A 475 -2.93 -27.71 1.58
C ALA A 475 -1.49 -27.75 2.13
N PRO A 476 -0.49 -27.10 1.49
CA PRO A 476 0.90 -27.23 1.93
C PRO A 476 1.12 -26.84 3.38
N TYR A 477 0.41 -25.83 3.89
CA TYR A 477 0.47 -25.46 5.29
C TYR A 477 -0.13 -26.53 6.23
N GLU A 478 -1.20 -27.22 5.83
CA GLU A 478 -1.80 -28.30 6.61
C GLU A 478 -0.90 -29.54 6.63
N ALA A 479 -0.29 -29.86 5.49
CA ALA A 479 0.69 -30.95 5.39
C ALA A 479 1.90 -30.72 6.30
N ASP A 480 2.30 -29.46 6.48
CA ASP A 480 3.36 -29.02 7.40
C ASP A 480 2.87 -28.82 8.85
N GLY A 481 1.62 -29.16 9.18
CA GLY A 481 1.07 -29.15 10.54
C GLY A 481 0.49 -27.81 11.01
N TYR A 482 0.34 -26.83 10.13
CA TYR A 482 -0.25 -25.53 10.45
C TYR A 482 -1.76 -25.55 10.31
N THR A 483 -2.42 -24.79 11.18
CA THR A 483 -3.85 -24.47 11.08
C THR A 483 -4.02 -23.02 10.61
N ARG A 484 -4.79 -22.81 9.53
CA ARG A 484 -5.20 -21.48 9.05
C ARG A 484 -6.31 -20.90 9.92
N VAL A 485 -6.15 -19.67 10.37
CA VAL A 485 -7.08 -18.93 11.22
C VAL A 485 -7.32 -17.54 10.61
N GLU A 486 -8.54 -17.33 10.13
CA GLU A 486 -8.99 -16.04 9.64
C GLU A 486 -9.15 -15.05 10.79
N LEU A 487 -8.43 -13.93 10.75
CA LEU A 487 -8.57 -12.85 11.73
C LEU A 487 -9.57 -11.83 11.19
N GLU A 488 -10.85 -12.21 11.11
CA GLU A 488 -11.93 -11.43 10.48
C GLU A 488 -12.05 -10.02 11.08
N ASP A 489 -11.92 -9.90 12.41
CA ASP A 489 -11.98 -8.63 13.12
C ASP A 489 -10.85 -7.68 12.69
N LEU A 490 -9.64 -8.20 12.42
CA LEU A 490 -8.52 -7.39 11.92
C LEU A 490 -8.69 -7.08 10.44
N SER A 491 -9.13 -8.06 9.65
CA SER A 491 -9.38 -7.91 8.22
C SER A 491 -10.39 -6.78 7.94
N ALA A 492 -11.41 -6.62 8.80
CA ALA A 492 -12.40 -5.56 8.68
C ALA A 492 -11.85 -4.12 8.92
N LEU A 493 -10.65 -4.00 9.46
CA LEU A 493 -9.95 -2.74 9.76
C LEU A 493 -8.89 -2.39 8.71
N GLN A 494 -8.62 -3.28 7.77
CA GLN A 494 -7.65 -3.08 6.69
C GLN A 494 -8.20 -2.18 5.59
N PHE A 495 -7.29 -1.45 4.94
CA PHE A 495 -7.57 -0.68 3.74
C PHE A 495 -6.40 -0.83 2.77
N SER A 496 -6.68 -1.39 1.60
CA SER A 496 -5.68 -1.57 0.55
C SER A 496 -5.98 -0.81 -0.72
N ARG A 497 -4.98 -0.75 -1.59
CA ARG A 497 -5.10 -0.18 -2.94
C ARG A 497 -6.10 -0.92 -3.84
N PHE A 498 -6.41 -2.17 -3.52
CA PHE A 498 -7.28 -3.05 -4.30
C PHE A 498 -8.72 -3.08 -3.78
N ASP A 499 -8.94 -2.61 -2.55
CA ASP A 499 -10.30 -2.44 -2.03
C ASP A 499 -11.12 -1.52 -2.94
N CYS A 500 -12.36 -1.93 -3.20
CA CYS A 500 -13.28 -1.19 -4.06
C CYS A 500 -14.72 -1.36 -3.54
N LYS A 501 -15.68 -0.65 -4.14
CA LYS A 501 -17.10 -0.69 -3.70
C LYS A 501 -17.69 -2.10 -3.64
N ARG A 502 -17.12 -3.05 -4.39
CA ARG A 502 -17.63 -4.42 -4.52
C ARG A 502 -16.81 -5.46 -3.78
N SER A 503 -15.62 -5.14 -3.30
CA SER A 503 -14.70 -6.14 -2.78
C SER A 503 -13.78 -5.52 -1.74
N SER A 504 -13.66 -6.21 -0.60
CA SER A 504 -12.58 -6.06 0.37
C SER A 504 -11.80 -7.37 0.35
N GLU A 505 -10.74 -7.41 -0.48
CA GLU A 505 -9.98 -8.65 -0.72
C GLU A 505 -8.84 -8.81 0.27
N SER A 506 -8.42 -7.71 0.89
CA SER A 506 -7.40 -7.76 1.94
C SER A 506 -7.89 -8.50 3.18
N ARG A 507 -7.08 -9.46 3.60
CA ARG A 507 -7.26 -10.29 4.78
C ARG A 507 -6.03 -10.21 5.68
N THR A 508 -6.28 -10.47 6.95
CA THR A 508 -5.25 -10.85 7.92
C THR A 508 -5.48 -12.30 8.29
N VAL A 509 -4.52 -13.16 7.98
CA VAL A 509 -4.66 -14.61 8.21
C VAL A 509 -3.47 -15.11 9.00
N SER A 510 -3.75 -15.80 10.10
CA SER A 510 -2.76 -16.43 10.97
C SER A 510 -2.64 -17.92 10.63
N PHE A 511 -1.43 -18.44 10.54
CA PHE A 511 -1.13 -19.85 10.36
C PHE A 511 -0.36 -20.31 11.58
N ARG A 512 -0.95 -21.22 12.37
CA ARG A 512 -0.45 -21.62 13.68
C ARG A 512 0.03 -23.06 13.63
N LEU A 513 1.28 -23.29 14.03
CA LEU A 513 1.79 -24.65 14.14
C LEU A 513 1.05 -25.39 15.25
N SER A 514 0.51 -26.57 14.93
CA SER A 514 -0.24 -27.37 15.91
C SER A 514 0.70 -28.01 16.91
N CYS A 515 0.52 -27.77 18.22
CA CYS A 515 1.37 -28.33 19.29
C CYS A 515 1.20 -29.85 19.52
N ASN A 516 0.65 -30.61 18.58
CA ASN A 516 0.19 -32.00 18.78
C ASN A 516 1.06 -33.08 18.10
N MET A 517 2.35 -32.83 17.83
CA MET A 517 3.26 -33.89 17.36
C MET A 517 4.16 -34.42 18.45
#